data_AF-A0A397TSJ2-F1
#
_entry.id   AF-A0A397TSJ2-F1
#
_cell.length_a   1.000
_cell.length_b   1.000
_cell.length_c   1.000
_cell.angle_alpha   90.00
_cell.angle_beta   90.00
_cell.angle_gamma   90.00
#
_symmetry.space_group_name_H-M   'P 1'
#
loop_
_entity.id
_entity.type
_entity.pdbx_description
1 polymer ?
#
loop_
_entity_poly.entity_id
_entity_poly.type
_entity_poly.pdbx_seq_one_letter_code
_entity_poly.pdbx_strand_id
1 'polypeptide(L)'
;MNDGYWGWIKLHRSLNSIWLNSEIERNIEKEIQIKAETIANKAKNQILANISHELRTPLGTITGLISCFNYSTLTNDQKDMIYIIQHTSDFVLSIVYKILDKAKLKSISNFFNKYNI
;
A
#
# COMPACT_ATOMS: atom_id res chain seq x y z
N MET A 1 23.68 -23.54 -16.75
CA MET A 1 25.07 -23.99 -16.89
C MET A 1 25.45 -24.79 -15.64
N ASN A 2 25.67 -26.09 -15.84
CA ASN A 2 26.34 -27.11 -15.02
C ASN A 2 26.24 -27.10 -13.46
N ASP A 3 25.23 -27.80 -12.91
CA ASP A 3 25.14 -28.21 -11.48
C ASP A 3 25.85 -29.57 -11.20
N GLY A 4 26.58 -30.12 -12.18
CA GLY A 4 27.13 -31.49 -12.10
C GLY A 4 28.25 -31.69 -11.07
N TYR A 5 29.00 -30.65 -10.71
CA TYR A 5 30.19 -30.79 -9.84
C TYR A 5 29.90 -30.62 -8.35
N TRP A 6 28.81 -29.94 -7.97
CA TRP A 6 28.45 -29.70 -6.56
C TRP A 6 27.32 -30.61 -6.06
N GLY A 7 26.59 -31.28 -6.95
CA GLY A 7 25.46 -32.16 -6.60
C GLY A 7 25.84 -33.35 -5.71
N TRP A 8 26.98 -34.01 -5.97
CA TRP A 8 27.44 -35.17 -5.19
C TRP A 8 27.84 -34.82 -3.75
N ILE A 9 28.36 -33.61 -3.53
CA ILE A 9 28.71 -33.08 -2.21
C ILE A 9 27.45 -32.80 -1.39
N LYS A 10 26.33 -32.44 -2.01
CA LYS A 10 25.04 -32.27 -1.32
C LYS A 10 24.44 -33.60 -0.88
N LEU A 11 24.58 -34.65 -1.70
CA LEU A 11 24.01 -35.99 -1.46
C LEU A 11 24.69 -36.76 -0.31
N HIS A 12 25.99 -36.56 -0.07
CA HIS A 12 26.76 -37.32 0.93
C HIS A 12 27.15 -36.51 2.18
N ARG A 13 26.52 -35.35 2.40
CA ARG A 13 26.94 -34.43 3.47
C ARG A 13 26.38 -34.84 4.83
N SER A 14 27.20 -34.66 5.87
CA SER A 14 26.77 -34.80 7.26
C SER A 14 25.61 -33.86 7.57
N LEU A 15 24.59 -34.38 8.27
CA LEU A 15 23.41 -33.63 8.73
C LEU A 15 23.75 -32.38 9.58
N ASN A 16 25.01 -32.20 10.01
CA ASN A 16 25.49 -31.03 10.76
C ASN A 16 26.65 -30.27 10.07
N SER A 17 26.64 -30.14 8.74
CA SER A 17 27.65 -29.29 8.05
C SER A 17 27.41 -27.79 8.31
N ILE A 18 28.49 -27.00 8.46
CA ILE A 18 28.46 -25.53 8.63
C ILE A 18 27.62 -24.84 7.53
N TRP A 19 27.64 -25.39 6.31
CA TRP A 19 26.86 -24.93 5.18
C TRP A 19 25.35 -25.20 5.31
N LEU A 20 24.92 -26.22 6.05
CA LEU A 20 23.49 -26.44 6.36
C LEU A 20 23.00 -25.38 7.34
N ASN A 21 23.76 -25.17 8.41
CA ASN A 21 23.39 -24.23 9.45
C ASN A 21 23.33 -22.80 8.88
N SER A 22 24.31 -22.39 8.08
CA SER A 22 24.29 -21.06 7.42
C SER A 22 23.20 -20.89 6.35
N GLU A 23 22.71 -21.96 5.71
CA GLU A 23 21.54 -21.87 4.83
C GLU A 23 20.23 -21.77 5.62
N ILE A 24 20.11 -22.54 6.72
CA ILE A 24 18.98 -22.47 7.65
C ILE A 24 18.90 -21.06 8.27
N GLU A 25 20.02 -20.53 8.77
CA GLU A 25 20.10 -19.19 9.35
C GLU A 25 19.67 -18.12 8.34
N ARG A 26 20.18 -18.18 7.10
CA ARG A 26 19.75 -17.25 6.04
C ARG A 26 18.27 -17.36 5.71
N ASN A 27 17.70 -18.56 5.73
CA ASN A 27 16.26 -18.75 5.48
C ASN A 27 15.41 -18.23 6.64
N ILE A 28 15.84 -18.44 7.88
CA ILE A 28 15.19 -17.87 9.07
C ILE A 28 15.24 -16.34 9.01
N GLU A 29 16.37 -15.75 8.66
CA GLU A 29 16.52 -14.30 8.57
C GLU A 29 15.66 -13.69 7.46
N LYS A 30 15.60 -14.34 6.29
CA LYS A 30 14.66 -13.97 5.22
C LYS A 30 13.21 -14.06 5.69
N GLU A 31 12.83 -15.12 6.40
CA GLU A 31 11.47 -15.25 6.94
C GLU A 31 11.12 -14.14 7.93
N ILE A 32 12.05 -13.80 8.84
CA ILE A 32 11.88 -12.72 9.80
C ILE A 32 11.69 -11.39 9.06
N GLN A 33 12.52 -11.12 8.06
CA GLN A 33 12.43 -9.91 7.24
C GLN A 33 11.09 -9.83 6.52
N ILE A 34 10.65 -10.90 5.87
CA ILE A 34 9.34 -10.96 5.17
C ILE A 34 8.19 -10.74 6.15
N LYS A 35 8.24 -11.36 7.35
CA LYS A 35 7.22 -11.18 8.39
C LYS A 35 7.17 -9.72 8.87
N ALA A 36 8.32 -9.12 9.16
CA ALA A 36 8.42 -7.73 9.57
C ALA A 36 7.86 -6.78 8.52
N GLU A 37 8.24 -6.96 7.25
CA GLU A 37 7.72 -6.17 6.13
C GLU A 37 6.22 -6.36 5.94
N THR A 38 5.70 -7.59 6.09
CA THR A 38 4.27 -7.87 5.98
C THR A 38 3.48 -7.14 7.05
N ILE A 39 3.94 -7.17 8.30
CA ILE A 39 3.31 -6.48 9.43
C ILE A 39 3.34 -4.97 9.20
N ALA A 40 4.50 -4.41 8.83
CA ALA A 40 4.66 -2.98 8.57
C ALA A 40 3.74 -2.50 7.42
N ASN A 41 3.69 -3.25 6.32
CA ASN A 41 2.82 -2.93 5.19
C ASN A 41 1.33 -3.02 5.56
N LYS A 42 0.93 -4.03 6.36
CA LYS A 42 -0.45 -4.15 6.83
C LYS A 42 -0.84 -2.95 7.72
N ALA A 43 0.01 -2.59 8.67
CA ALA A 43 -0.22 -1.43 9.55
C ALA A 43 -0.32 -0.13 8.74
N LYS A 44 0.60 0.08 7.79
CA LYS A 44 0.56 1.24 6.88
C LYS A 44 -0.75 1.28 6.08
N ASN A 45 -1.17 0.16 5.51
CA ASN A 45 -2.41 0.09 4.72
C ASN A 45 -3.65 0.36 5.58
N GLN A 46 -3.67 -0.13 6.82
CA GLN A 46 -4.74 0.14 7.79
C GLN A 46 -4.84 1.64 8.10
N ILE A 47 -3.70 2.30 8.38
CA ILE A 47 -3.64 3.74 8.65
C ILE A 47 -4.17 4.52 7.44
N LEU A 48 -3.72 4.19 6.23
CA LEU A 48 -4.16 4.86 5.01
C LEU A 48 -5.66 4.66 4.75
N ALA A 49 -6.20 3.46 4.98
CA ALA A 49 -7.62 3.20 4.85
C ALA A 49 -8.45 4.03 5.85
N ASN A 50 -8.01 4.10 7.12
CA ASN A 50 -8.68 4.87 8.15
C ASN A 50 -8.70 6.36 7.82
N ILE A 51 -7.54 6.94 7.51
CA ILE A 51 -7.42 8.36 7.12
C ILE A 51 -8.32 8.66 5.92
N SER A 52 -8.35 7.76 4.92
CA SER A 52 -9.19 7.95 3.74
C SER A 52 -10.68 7.99 4.08
N HIS A 53 -11.11 7.14 5.02
CA HIS A 53 -12.49 7.15 5.51
C HIS A 53 -12.80 8.43 6.30
N GLU A 54 -11.90 8.83 7.19
CA GLU A 54 -12.02 10.05 8.00
C GLU A 54 -12.03 11.32 7.16
N LEU A 55 -11.32 11.37 6.03
CA LEU A 55 -11.34 12.50 5.09
C LEU A 55 -12.58 12.51 4.19
N ARG A 56 -13.15 11.34 3.87
CA ARG A 56 -14.35 11.26 3.03
C ARG A 56 -15.56 11.92 3.70
N THR A 57 -15.70 11.79 5.02
CA THR A 57 -16.81 12.38 5.77
C THR A 57 -16.85 13.91 5.67
N PRO A 58 -15.80 14.68 6.05
CA PRO A 58 -15.82 16.14 5.94
C PRO A 58 -15.89 16.62 4.48
N LEU A 59 -15.25 15.94 3.52
CA LEU A 59 -15.38 16.28 2.09
C LEU A 59 -16.80 16.05 1.57
N GLY A 60 -17.46 14.98 2.01
CA GLY A 60 -18.86 14.71 1.75
C GLY A 60 -19.76 15.80 2.30
N THR A 61 -19.50 16.28 3.53
CA THR A 61 -20.19 17.41 4.13
C THR A 61 -20.00 18.69 3.32
N ILE A 62 -18.77 19.02 2.91
CA ILE A 62 -18.48 20.20 2.08
C ILE A 62 -19.23 20.13 0.75
N THR A 63 -19.21 18.97 0.08
CA THR A 63 -19.95 18.75 -1.17
C THR A 63 -21.45 18.90 -0.98
N GLY A 64 -21.99 18.35 0.11
CA GLY A 64 -23.39 18.50 0.49
C GLY A 64 -23.78 19.95 0.73
N LEU A 65 -22.97 20.70 1.48
CA LEU A 65 -23.18 22.12 1.74
C LEU A 65 -23.15 22.96 0.45
N ILE A 66 -22.20 22.68 -0.46
CA ILE A 66 -22.17 23.31 -1.79
C ILE A 66 -23.48 23.03 -2.54
N SER A 67 -23.97 21.79 -2.50
CA SER A 67 -25.20 21.42 -3.22
C SER A 67 -26.45 22.16 -2.75
N CYS A 68 -26.48 22.63 -1.50
CA CYS A 68 -27.57 23.46 -0.98
C CYS A 68 -27.70 24.80 -1.72
N PHE A 69 -26.63 25.28 -2.36
CA PHE A 69 -26.64 26.54 -3.11
C PHE A 69 -27.08 26.39 -4.57
N ASN A 70 -27.30 25.17 -5.08
CA ASN A 70 -27.63 24.93 -6.49
C ASN A 70 -28.90 25.64 -6.97
N TYR A 71 -29.84 25.94 -6.06
CA TYR A 71 -31.10 26.63 -6.36
C TYR A 71 -31.17 28.03 -5.76
N SER A 72 -30.06 28.54 -5.24
CA SER A 72 -29.98 29.88 -4.64
C SER A 72 -29.60 30.92 -5.69
N THR A 73 -30.13 32.14 -5.55
CA THR A 73 -29.65 33.29 -6.32
C THR A 73 -28.33 33.77 -5.73
N LEU A 74 -27.23 33.58 -6.47
CA LEU A 74 -25.87 33.90 -6.03
C LEU A 74 -25.29 35.07 -6.83
N THR A 75 -24.47 35.90 -6.16
CA THR A 75 -23.61 36.87 -6.84
C THR A 75 -22.48 36.16 -7.60
N ASN A 76 -21.80 36.87 -8.50
CA ASN A 76 -20.66 36.30 -9.23
C ASN A 76 -19.53 35.88 -8.29
N ASP A 77 -19.17 36.70 -7.31
CA ASP A 77 -18.13 36.37 -6.32
C ASP A 77 -18.47 35.10 -5.52
N GLN A 78 -19.75 34.91 -5.16
CA GLN A 78 -20.20 33.71 -4.45
C GLN A 78 -20.10 32.45 -5.32
N LYS A 79 -20.40 32.57 -6.62
CA LYS A 79 -20.22 31.46 -7.57
C LYS A 79 -18.75 31.07 -7.70
N ASP A 80 -17.86 32.06 -7.79
CA ASP A 80 -16.42 31.82 -7.88
C ASP A 80 -15.88 31.16 -6.61
N MET A 81 -16.31 31.61 -5.43
CA MET A 81 -15.96 30.96 -4.16
C MET A 81 -16.43 29.51 -4.10
N ILE A 82 -17.69 29.24 -4.47
CA ILE A 82 -18.23 27.87 -4.49
C ILE A 82 -17.45 26.99 -5.46
N TYR A 83 -17.12 27.50 -6.65
CA TYR A 83 -16.32 26.79 -7.64
C TYR A 83 -14.95 26.39 -7.08
N ILE A 84 -14.26 27.33 -6.40
CA ILE A 84 -12.95 27.08 -5.76
C ILE A 84 -13.07 26.00 -4.67
N ILE A 85 -14.08 26.09 -3.80
CA ILE A 85 -14.30 25.11 -2.72
C ILE A 85 -14.56 23.72 -3.32
N GLN A 86 -15.37 23.63 -4.37
CA GLN A 86 -15.68 22.35 -5.00
C GLN A 86 -14.44 21.73 -5.66
N HIS A 87 -13.72 22.51 -6.47
CA HIS A 87 -12.50 22.05 -7.14
C HIS A 87 -11.41 21.62 -6.15
N THR A 88 -11.27 22.36 -5.04
CA THR A 88 -10.31 22.01 -3.98
C THR A 88 -10.70 20.69 -3.31
N SER A 89 -12.00 20.51 -3.03
CA SER A 89 -12.53 19.30 -2.41
C SER A 89 -12.31 18.06 -3.30
N ASP A 90 -12.61 18.18 -4.59
CA ASP A 90 -12.37 17.12 -5.58
C ASP A 90 -10.89 16.80 -5.74
N PHE A 91 -10.03 17.83 -5.72
CA PHE A 91 -8.58 17.66 -5.78
C PHE A 91 -8.03 16.88 -4.59
N VAL A 92 -8.46 17.21 -3.36
CA VAL A 92 -8.06 16.49 -2.14
C VAL A 92 -8.52 15.02 -2.22
N LEU A 93 -9.77 14.79 -2.64
CA LEU A 93 -10.30 13.43 -2.83
C LEU A 93 -9.44 12.62 -3.82
N SER A 94 -8.99 13.25 -4.91
CA SER A 94 -8.12 12.63 -5.91
C SER A 94 -6.75 12.22 -5.34
N ILE A 95 -6.18 13.02 -4.44
CA ILE A 95 -4.91 12.71 -3.77
C ILE A 95 -5.08 11.50 -2.86
N VAL A 96 -6.17 11.47 -2.09
CA VAL A 96 -6.51 10.34 -1.21
C VAL A 96 -6.60 9.04 -2.02
N TYR A 97 -7.31 9.05 -3.15
CA TYR A 97 -7.40 7.88 -4.02
C TYR A 97 -6.05 7.44 -4.59
N LYS A 98 -5.20 8.37 -5.07
CA LYS A 98 -3.87 8.06 -5.60
C LYS A 98 -2.96 7.40 -4.56
N ILE A 99 -3.04 7.84 -3.30
CA ILE A 99 -2.24 7.26 -2.21
C ILE A 99 -2.72 5.83 -1.89
N LEU A 100 -4.05 5.63 -1.83
CA LEU A 100 -4.63 4.30 -1.63
C LEU A 100 -4.27 3.32 -2.75
N ASP A 101 -4.30 3.78 -4.00
CA ASP A 101 -4.04 2.93 -5.15
C ASP A 101 -2.58 2.45 -5.18
N LYS A 102 -1.62 3.35 -4.88
CA LYS A 102 -0.21 2.98 -4.67
C LYS A 102 -0.03 1.95 -3.56
N ALA A 103 -0.79 2.07 -2.46
CA ALA A 103 -0.74 1.14 -1.34
C ALA A 103 -1.27 -0.27 -1.74
N LYS A 104 -2.35 -0.33 -2.53
CA LYS A 104 -2.89 -1.59 -3.07
C LYS A 104 -1.93 -2.26 -4.05
N LEU A 105 -1.40 -1.51 -5.03
CA LEU A 105 -0.45 -2.02 -6.02
C LEU A 105 0.79 -2.64 -5.36
N LYS A 106 1.33 -1.98 -4.34
CA LYS A 106 2.49 -2.50 -3.59
C LYS A 106 2.15 -3.79 -2.83
N SER A 107 0.95 -3.89 -2.26
CA SER A 107 0.48 -5.12 -1.61
C SER A 107 0.38 -6.29 -2.59
N ILE A 108 -0.15 -6.04 -3.80
CA ILE A 108 -0.29 -7.04 -4.86
C ILE A 108 1.10 -7.47 -5.38
N SER A 109 2.00 -6.54 -5.65
CA SER A 109 3.38 -6.84 -6.07
C SER A 109 4.11 -7.70 -5.04
N ASN A 110 3.95 -7.42 -3.75
CA ASN A 110 4.53 -8.24 -2.68
C ASN A 110 3.93 -9.65 -2.65
N PHE A 111 2.64 -9.81 -2.96
CA PHE A 111 2.01 -11.13 -3.09
C PHE A 111 2.65 -11.93 -4.24
N PHE A 112 2.78 -11.35 -5.44
CA PHE A 112 3.42 -12.03 -6.56
C PHE A 112 4.88 -12.44 -6.26
N ASN A 113 5.67 -11.53 -5.68
CA ASN A 113 7.05 -11.82 -5.28
C ASN A 113 7.16 -12.93 -4.22
N LYS A 114 6.17 -13.06 -3.32
CA LYS A 114 6.15 -14.13 -2.30
C LYS A 114 5.87 -15.52 -2.88
N TYR A 115 5.17 -15.59 -4.01
CA TYR A 115 4.76 -16.86 -4.63
C TYR A 115 5.53 -17.21 -5.91
N ASN A 116 6.60 -16.48 -6.26
CA ASN A 116 7.46 -16.75 -7.43
C ASN A 116 6.66 -17.00 -8.73
N ILE A 117 5.67 -16.15 -9.00
CA ILE A 117 4.97 -16.08 -10.29
C ILE A 117 5.47 -14.85 -11.04
#